data_AF-A0A7J4E6D0-F1
#
_entry.id   AF-A0A7J4E6D0-F1
#
_cell.length_a   1.000
_cell.length_b   1.000
_cell.length_c   1.000
_cell.angle_alpha   90.00
_cell.angle_beta   90.00
_cell.angle_gamma   90.00
#
_symmetry.space_group_name_H-M   'P 1'
#
loop_
_entity.id
_entity.type
_entity.pdbx_description
1 polymer ?
#
loop_
_entity_poly.entity_id
_entity_poly.type
_entity_poly.pdbx_seq_one_letter_code
_entity_poly.pdbx_strand_id
1 'polypeptide(L)'
;MLQEPYLVPVPAIFNFKVRKGAKQICVECSWPGLGWVEIKVHSPTKVYTEGDMQVTEGTSISVGPVTTGYQSYKRCVASIPAPQTDETWRLELSLAGIAEYQLNIEVS
;
A
#
# COMPACT_ATOMS: atom_id res chain seq x y z
N MET A 1 -21.74 13.66 -20.53
CA MET A 1 -21.90 13.23 -19.13
C MET A 1 -20.54 13.41 -18.49
N LEU A 2 -20.40 14.36 -17.56
CA LEU A 2 -19.17 14.52 -16.78
C LEU A 2 -19.17 13.38 -15.75
N GLN A 3 -18.24 12.44 -15.89
CA GLN A 3 -18.02 11.40 -14.90
C GLN A 3 -17.56 12.10 -13.63
N GLU A 4 -18.36 12.05 -12.57
CA GLU A 4 -17.96 12.55 -11.26
C GLU A 4 -16.64 11.87 -10.87
N PRO A 5 -15.64 12.62 -10.38
CA PRO A 5 -14.39 12.00 -9.94
C PRO A 5 -14.73 10.98 -8.85
N TYR A 6 -14.41 9.72 -9.09
CA TYR A 6 -14.56 8.67 -8.09
C TYR A 6 -13.58 8.98 -6.96
N LEU A 7 -14.09 9.64 -5.91
CA LEU A 7 -13.32 9.93 -4.72
C LEU A 7 -13.09 8.60 -4.00
N VAL A 8 -11.85 8.10 -4.08
CA VAL A 8 -11.43 6.97 -3.24
C VAL A 8 -11.62 7.41 -1.78
N PRO A 9 -12.43 6.70 -0.97
CA PRO A 9 -12.61 7.07 0.42
C PRO A 9 -11.25 7.05 1.10
N VAL A 10 -10.90 8.15 1.78
CA VAL A 10 -9.69 8.25 2.59
C VAL A 10 -10.11 8.04 4.06
N PRO A 11 -9.58 7.02 4.74
CA PRO A 11 -8.58 6.05 4.26
C PRO A 11 -9.19 4.94 3.39
N ALA A 12 -8.43 4.46 2.41
CA ALA A 12 -8.82 3.32 1.58
C ALA A 12 -8.57 2.03 2.34
N ILE A 13 -9.56 1.14 2.38
CA ILE A 13 -9.55 -0.04 3.25
C ILE A 13 -9.72 -1.32 2.42
N PHE A 14 -8.83 -2.29 2.64
CA PHE A 14 -8.85 -3.58 1.95
C PHE A 14 -8.71 -4.73 2.95
N ASN A 15 -9.59 -5.74 2.85
CA ASN A 15 -9.46 -6.97 3.64
C ASN A 15 -8.73 -8.03 2.81
N PHE A 16 -7.80 -8.76 3.44
CA PHE A 16 -7.06 -9.83 2.79
C PHE A 16 -6.84 -11.01 3.75
N LYS A 17 -6.52 -12.17 3.17
CA LYS A 17 -6.31 -13.41 3.94
C LYS A 17 -4.85 -13.57 4.29
N VAL A 18 -4.57 -13.84 5.56
CA VAL A 18 -3.25 -14.25 6.04
C VAL A 18 -3.33 -15.72 6.41
N ARG A 19 -2.58 -16.56 5.69
CA ARG A 19 -2.60 -18.00 5.91
C ARG A 19 -1.87 -18.36 7.20
N LYS A 20 -2.30 -19.44 7.84
CA LYS A 20 -1.57 -20.07 8.94
C LYS A 20 -0.10 -20.23 8.57
N GLY A 21 0.78 -19.83 9.47
CA GLY A 21 2.23 -20.00 9.31
C GLY A 21 2.95 -18.89 8.53
N ALA A 22 2.23 -17.94 7.91
CA ALA A 22 2.84 -16.80 7.24
C ALA A 22 3.64 -15.95 8.23
N LYS A 23 4.81 -15.46 7.82
CA LYS A 23 5.76 -14.70 8.66
C LYS A 23 6.03 -13.31 8.15
N GLN A 24 5.58 -13.02 6.94
CA GLN A 24 5.80 -11.74 6.29
C GLN A 24 4.57 -11.29 5.53
N ILE A 25 4.35 -9.97 5.56
CA ILE A 25 3.41 -9.29 4.67
C ILE A 25 4.19 -8.21 3.94
N CYS A 26 4.12 -8.21 2.61
CA CYS A 26 4.68 -7.17 1.78
C CYS A 26 3.53 -6.43 1.09
N VAL A 27 3.45 -5.11 1.31
CA VAL A 27 2.50 -4.22 0.66
C VAL A 27 3.28 -3.32 -0.28
N GLU A 28 2.91 -3.33 -1.56
CA GLU A 28 3.51 -2.46 -2.56
C GLU A 28 2.42 -1.60 -3.20
N CYS A 29 2.64 -0.29 -3.21
CA CYS A 29 1.77 0.68 -3.85
C CYS A 29 2.58 1.48 -4.87
N SER A 30 2.06 1.68 -6.07
CA SER A 30 2.67 2.54 -7.08
C SER A 30 1.64 3.47 -7.72
N TRP A 31 2.05 4.68 -8.07
CA TRP A 31 1.15 5.71 -8.61
C TRP A 31 1.88 6.67 -9.54
N PRO A 32 1.20 7.24 -10.54
CA PRO A 32 1.73 8.32 -11.34
C PRO A 32 1.74 9.63 -10.53
N GLY A 33 2.78 10.43 -10.72
CA GLY A 33 2.88 11.77 -10.15
C GLY A 33 3.59 11.85 -8.79
N LEU A 34 3.47 13.03 -8.20
CA LEU A 34 4.06 13.40 -6.91
C LEU A 34 2.92 13.44 -5.88
N GLY A 35 2.86 12.42 -5.05
CA GLY A 35 1.87 12.22 -4.01
C GLY A 35 2.47 11.30 -2.95
N TRP A 36 1.75 11.07 -1.87
CA TRP A 36 2.23 10.19 -0.81
C TRP A 36 1.16 9.21 -0.35
N VAL A 37 1.65 8.08 0.16
CA VAL A 37 0.89 6.99 0.74
C VAL A 37 1.39 6.77 2.15
N GLU A 38 0.51 6.50 3.11
CA GLU A 38 0.86 5.92 4.41
C GLU A 38 0.20 4.53 4.50
N ILE A 39 0.97 3.51 4.88
CA ILE A 39 0.51 2.12 4.98
C ILE A 39 0.35 1.70 6.45
N LYS A 40 -0.84 1.18 6.78
CA LYS A 40 -1.11 0.50 8.06
C LYS A 40 -1.73 -0.87 7.82
N VAL A 41 -1.20 -1.88 8.51
CA VAL A 41 -1.72 -3.25 8.47
C VAL A 41 -2.29 -3.60 9.83
N HIS A 42 -3.58 -3.89 9.87
CA HIS A 42 -4.31 -4.29 11.07
C HIS A 42 -4.43 -5.82 11.10
N SER A 43 -3.78 -6.43 12.08
CA SER A 43 -4.05 -7.80 12.51
C SER A 43 -5.12 -7.80 13.62
N PRO A 44 -5.64 -8.97 14.04
CA PRO A 44 -6.59 -9.05 15.15
C PRO A 44 -6.06 -8.48 16.48
N THR A 45 -4.74 -8.40 16.68
CA THR A 45 -4.13 -8.07 17.97
C THR A 45 -3.15 -6.88 17.93
N LYS A 46 -2.65 -6.51 16.75
CA LYS A 46 -1.66 -5.44 16.56
C LYS A 46 -1.95 -4.65 15.28
N VAL A 47 -1.74 -3.34 15.35
CA VAL A 47 -1.61 -2.48 14.17
C VAL A 47 -0.12 -2.32 13.88
N TYR A 48 0.28 -2.69 12.68
CA TYR A 48 1.62 -2.45 12.15
C TYR A 48 1.58 -1.12 11.39
N THR A 49 2.42 -0.20 11.81
CA THR A 49 2.64 1.10 11.13
C THR A 49 3.93 1.03 10.32
N GLU A 50 4.21 2.04 9.49
CA GLU A 50 5.48 2.12 8.75
C GLU A 50 6.72 2.07 9.65
N GLY A 51 6.61 2.50 10.93
CA GLY A 51 7.68 2.36 11.93
C GLY A 51 7.94 0.92 12.40
N ASP A 52 6.99 0.01 12.18
CA ASP A 52 7.14 -1.43 12.44
C ASP A 52 7.63 -2.21 11.21
N MET A 53 7.84 -1.53 10.07
CA MET A 53 8.07 -2.16 8.77
C MET A 53 9.40 -1.73 8.18
N GLN A 54 9.94 -2.58 7.30
CA GLN A 54 11.01 -2.17 6.41
C GLN A 54 10.39 -1.43 5.22
N VAL A 55 10.63 -0.12 5.14
CA VAL A 55 10.07 0.76 4.12
C VAL A 55 11.10 1.02 3.03
N THR A 56 10.67 0.91 1.78
CA THR A 56 11.43 1.31 0.60
C THR A 56 10.55 2.18 -0.28
N GLU A 57 11.04 3.35 -0.64
CA GLU A 57 10.33 4.29 -1.52
C GLU A 57 11.22 4.65 -2.69
N GLY A 58 10.60 4.98 -3.82
CA GLY A 58 11.34 5.53 -4.94
C GLY A 58 10.45 6.24 -5.93
N THR A 59 11.08 7.12 -6.70
CA THR A 59 10.43 7.87 -7.78
C THR A 59 11.29 7.72 -9.02
N SER A 60 10.69 7.21 -10.08
CA SER A 60 11.26 7.19 -11.42
C SER A 60 10.78 8.42 -12.19
N ILE A 61 11.70 9.07 -12.88
CA ILE A 61 11.43 10.27 -13.68
C ILE A 61 11.76 9.96 -15.14
N SER A 62 10.75 10.06 -16.00
CA SER A 62 10.91 9.94 -17.45
C SER A 62 10.98 11.36 -18.04
N VAL A 63 12.12 11.69 -18.66
CA VAL A 63 12.35 13.02 -19.26
C VAL A 63 12.29 12.91 -20.78
N GLY A 64 11.40 13.67 -21.40
CA GLY A 64 11.29 13.81 -22.85
C GLY A 64 11.44 15.26 -23.31
N PRO A 65 11.44 15.52 -24.63
CA PRO A 65 11.64 16.87 -25.19
C PRO A 65 10.57 17.90 -24.80
N VAL A 66 9.37 17.44 -24.43
CA VAL A 66 8.19 18.28 -24.15
C VAL A 66 7.44 17.88 -22.87
N THR A 67 7.76 16.74 -22.27
CA THR A 67 7.05 16.21 -21.10
C THR A 67 8.01 15.59 -20.10
N THR A 68 7.65 15.72 -18.82
CA THR A 68 8.28 15.01 -17.70
C THR A 68 7.21 14.16 -17.02
N GLY A 69 7.43 12.85 -16.96
CA GLY A 69 6.56 11.91 -16.27
C GLY A 69 7.19 11.46 -14.95
N TYR A 70 6.36 11.32 -13.91
CA TYR A 70 6.76 10.79 -12.62
C TYR A 70 6.01 9.51 -12.33
N GLN A 71 6.73 8.49 -11.85
CA GLN A 71 6.15 7.27 -11.32
C GLN A 71 6.73 7.04 -9.94
N SER A 72 5.89 6.99 -8.92
CA SER A 72 6.29 6.78 -7.53
C SER A 72 5.88 5.39 -7.08
N TYR A 73 6.63 4.82 -6.14
CA TYR A 73 6.25 3.59 -5.45
C TYR A 73 6.67 3.62 -3.99
N LYS A 74 5.94 2.87 -3.17
CA LYS A 74 6.25 2.55 -1.78
C LYS A 74 6.06 1.06 -1.58
N ARG A 75 7.05 0.42 -0.95
CA ARG A 75 7.03 -0.97 -0.53
C ARG A 75 7.27 -1.04 0.97
N CYS A 76 6.35 -1.67 1.69
CA CYS A 76 6.43 -1.89 3.13
C CYS A 76 6.43 -3.38 3.43
N VAL A 77 7.44 -3.86 4.13
CA VAL A 77 7.59 -5.26 4.53
C VAL A 77 7.47 -5.38 6.04
N ALA A 78 6.42 -6.03 6.52
CA ALA A 78 6.20 -6.33 7.93
C ALA A 78 6.62 -7.77 8.22
N SER A 79 7.46 -7.96 9.25
CA SER A 79 7.64 -9.27 9.87
C SER A 79 6.55 -9.49 10.90
N ILE A 80 5.83 -10.61 10.79
CA ILE A 80 4.67 -10.92 11.63
C ILE A 80 4.88 -12.21 12.42
N PRO A 81 4.34 -12.34 13.64
CA PRO A 81 4.21 -13.63 14.31
C PRO A 81 3.34 -14.56 13.47
N ALA A 82 3.77 -15.81 13.32
CA ALA A 82 3.04 -16.80 12.52
C ALA A 82 1.64 -17.07 13.08
N PRO A 83 0.56 -16.78 12.34
CA PRO A 83 -0.80 -17.10 12.76
C PRO A 83 -0.97 -18.61 12.96
N GLN A 84 -1.74 -18.99 13.98
CA GLN A 84 -2.02 -20.40 14.28
C GLN A 84 -3.16 -20.97 13.44
N THR A 85 -4.00 -20.09 12.89
CA THR A 85 -5.10 -20.36 11.97
C THR A 85 -5.08 -19.35 10.83
N ASP A 86 -5.84 -19.59 9.78
CA ASP A 86 -6.06 -18.57 8.75
C ASP A 86 -6.81 -17.38 9.36
N GLU A 87 -6.33 -16.17 9.08
CA GLU A 87 -6.88 -14.93 9.60
C GLU A 87 -7.30 -13.99 8.47
N THR A 88 -8.18 -13.04 8.79
CA THR A 88 -8.53 -11.94 7.88
C THR A 88 -7.97 -10.67 8.47
N TRP A 89 -7.06 -10.03 7.73
CA TRP A 89 -6.38 -8.81 8.14
C TRP A 89 -6.89 -7.66 7.27
N ARG A 90 -6.65 -6.44 7.73
CA ARG A 90 -7.11 -5.22 7.07
C ARG A 90 -5.93 -4.30 6.76
N LEU A 91 -5.78 -3.93 5.49
CA LEU A 91 -4.90 -2.86 5.04
C LEU A 91 -5.68 -1.54 5.07
N GLU A 92 -5.03 -0.50 5.56
CA GLU A 92 -5.50 0.88 5.53
C GLU A 92 -4.44 1.75 4.85
N LEU A 93 -4.87 2.52 3.85
CA LEU A 93 -4.04 3.46 3.12
C LEU A 93 -4.54 4.89 3.34
N SER A 94 -3.67 5.77 3.83
CA SER A 94 -3.87 7.21 3.76
C SER A 94 -3.20 7.72 2.49
N LEU A 95 -3.94 8.42 1.62
CA LEU A 95 -3.45 8.87 0.32
C LEU A 95 -3.66 10.38 0.22
N ALA A 96 -2.67 11.11 -0.30
CA ALA A 96 -2.87 12.50 -0.71
C ALA A 96 -2.09 12.84 -1.98
N GLY A 97 -2.74 13.57 -2.89
CA GLY A 97 -2.17 13.89 -4.20
C GLY A 97 -2.12 12.69 -5.16
N ILE A 98 -2.88 11.63 -4.88
CA ILE A 98 -2.92 10.39 -5.68
C ILE A 98 -4.35 10.19 -6.19
N ALA A 99 -4.52 10.27 -7.51
CA ALA A 99 -5.82 10.03 -8.15
C ALA A 99 -6.04 8.55 -8.46
N GLU A 100 -4.97 7.86 -8.88
CA GLU A 100 -4.98 6.45 -9.28
C GLU A 100 -3.71 5.78 -8.75
N TYR A 101 -3.81 4.50 -8.40
CA TYR A 101 -2.68 3.71 -7.91
C TYR A 101 -2.90 2.22 -8.17
N GLN A 102 -1.80 1.48 -8.21
CA GLN A 102 -1.78 0.03 -8.21
C GLN A 102 -1.30 -0.48 -6.85
N LEU A 103 -2.00 -1.48 -6.33
CA LEU A 103 -1.72 -2.09 -5.03
C LEU A 103 -1.46 -3.59 -5.20
N ASN A 104 -0.38 -4.08 -4.61
CA ASN A 104 -0.06 -5.50 -4.48
C ASN A 104 0.12 -5.86 -3.00
N ILE A 105 -0.42 -7.00 -2.58
CA ILE A 105 -0.29 -7.53 -1.22
C ILE A 105 0.20 -8.98 -1.33
N GLU A 106 1.39 -9.23 -0.82
CA GLU A 106 1.99 -10.56 -0.74
C GLU A 106 2.03 -11.03 0.71
N VAL A 107 1.70 -12.30 0.91
CA VAL A 107 1.70 -12.96 2.22
C VAL A 107 2.50 -14.25 2.11
N SER A 108 3.55 -14.39 2.92
CA SER A 108 4.49 -15.53 2.87
C SER A 108 4.92 -15.99 4.26
#